data_AF-A0A1A7C2H9-F1
#
_entry.id   AF-A0A1A7C2H9-F1
#
_cell.length_a   1.000
_cell.length_b   1.000
_cell.length_c   1.000
_cell.angle_alpha   90.00
_cell.angle_beta   90.00
_cell.angle_gamma   90.00
#
_symmetry.space_group_name_H-M   'P 1'
#
loop_
_entity.id
_entity.type
_entity.pdbx_description
1 polymer ?
#
loop_
_entity_poly.entity_id
_entity_poly.type
_entity_poly.pdbx_seq_one_letter_code
_entity_poly.pdbx_strand_id
1 'polypeptide(L)'
;MMRRQLLRLAGALLCSPALVRAADTGLSGAVRTRILAAIAQPAPRVLNVQHLALIRRFNIGWSPVESGAPMLHPGQPLGKGDTLALAMQATAVKDAALAAQRLIEAAQLLPDFMQMARLKPGSYALGKTSFAFGERHQLLLRRQSWITMEMLGLEAGDYLSEGYWPTPSVDGKRPYGDFTNYPVEMAQALGLPVRKRADGALVVTPALENELEALHQQTMPAMQVFVRHAGLMRSTV
;
A
#
# COMPACT_ATOMS: atom_id res chain seq x y z
N MET A 1 9.83 8.54 30.05
CA MET A 1 10.46 9.28 28.93
C MET A 1 11.27 8.39 27.99
N MET A 2 12.16 7.51 28.47
CA MET A 2 13.01 6.61 27.64
C MET A 2 12.25 5.63 26.72
N ARG A 3 11.07 5.13 27.13
CA ARG A 3 10.27 4.16 26.33
C ARG A 3 9.69 4.74 25.04
N ARG A 4 9.45 6.06 24.99
CA ARG A 4 8.99 6.78 23.79
C ARG A 4 10.13 7.10 22.81
N GLN A 5 11.37 7.22 23.30
CA GLN A 5 12.54 7.42 22.43
C GLN A 5 12.99 6.12 21.74
N LEU A 6 12.82 4.96 22.39
CA LEU A 6 13.11 3.65 21.78
C LEU A 6 12.10 3.28 20.67
N LEU A 7 10.83 3.69 20.80
CA LEU A 7 9.81 3.55 19.74
C LEU A 7 10.07 4.49 18.54
N ARG A 8 10.65 5.68 18.76
CA ARG A 8 11.06 6.60 17.68
C ARG A 8 12.21 6.03 16.84
N LEU A 9 13.15 5.33 17.48
CA LEU A 9 14.24 4.64 16.77
C LEU A 9 13.74 3.41 16.01
N ALA A 10 12.76 2.66 16.53
CA ALA A 10 12.15 1.56 15.79
C ALA A 10 11.34 2.07 14.59
N GLY A 11 10.52 3.13 14.74
CA GLY A 11 9.79 3.77 13.64
C GLY A 11 10.71 4.26 12.50
N ALA A 12 11.87 4.82 12.84
CA ALA A 12 12.88 5.25 11.88
C ALA A 12 13.72 4.11 11.28
N LEU A 13 13.83 2.96 11.97
CA LEU A 13 14.52 1.75 11.49
C LEU A 13 13.63 0.82 10.64
N LEU A 14 12.30 1.01 10.66
CA LEU A 14 11.36 0.32 9.75
C LEU A 14 11.43 0.85 8.30
N CYS A 15 12.20 1.92 8.09
CA CYS A 15 12.54 2.47 6.81
C CYS A 15 14.05 2.32 6.64
N SER A 16 14.49 1.39 5.77
CA SER A 16 15.90 1.31 5.40
C SER A 16 16.44 2.69 5.01
N PRO A 17 17.74 2.99 5.24
CA PRO A 17 18.38 4.26 4.84
C PRO A 17 18.36 4.54 3.32
N ALA A 18 17.71 3.67 2.53
CA ALA A 18 17.49 3.80 1.09
C ALA A 18 16.16 4.48 0.71
N LEU A 19 15.31 4.88 1.67
CA LEU A 19 14.24 5.84 1.38
C LEU A 19 14.88 7.22 1.24
N VAL A 20 15.18 7.59 -0.02
CA VAL A 20 15.56 8.94 -0.40
C VAL A 20 14.55 9.92 0.22
N ARG A 21 15.04 10.84 1.05
CA ARG A 21 14.26 11.97 1.61
C ARG A 21 13.59 12.68 0.44
N ALA A 22 12.28 12.56 0.34
CA ALA A 22 11.50 13.11 -0.77
C ALA A 22 10.39 14.03 -0.27
N ALA A 23 10.71 14.79 0.78
CA ALA A 23 10.16 16.12 0.97
C ALA A 23 11.28 17.13 0.74
N ASP A 24 11.72 17.27 -0.52
CA ASP A 24 12.51 18.43 -0.90
C ASP A 24 11.57 19.65 -0.90
N THR A 25 11.95 20.64 -0.08
CA THR A 25 11.22 21.86 0.31
C THR A 25 10.06 21.62 1.29
N GLY A 26 10.14 22.24 2.47
CA GLY A 26 9.15 22.08 3.54
C GLY A 26 7.76 22.46 3.04
N LEU A 27 6.81 21.52 3.13
CA LEU A 27 5.40 21.77 2.84
C LEU A 27 4.95 23.04 3.56
N SER A 28 4.24 23.92 2.86
CA SER A 28 3.72 25.13 3.49
C SER A 28 2.78 24.77 4.65
N GLY A 29 2.66 25.68 5.63
CA GLY A 29 1.77 25.46 6.77
C GLY A 29 0.33 25.14 6.36
N ALA A 30 -0.17 25.78 5.30
CA ALA A 30 -1.51 25.52 4.75
C ALA A 30 -1.63 24.08 4.20
N VAL A 31 -0.64 23.59 3.46
CA VAL A 31 -0.61 22.22 2.93
C VAL A 31 -0.55 21.21 4.07
N ARG A 32 0.33 21.42 5.06
CA ARG A 32 0.46 20.55 6.23
C ARG A 32 -0.85 20.46 7.00
N THR A 33 -1.48 21.59 7.31
CA THR A 33 -2.77 21.63 8.00
C THR A 33 -3.84 20.88 7.20
N ARG A 34 -3.86 21.03 5.87
CA ARG A 34 -4.84 20.34 5.02
C ARG A 34 -4.65 18.83 5.00
N ILE A 35 -3.41 18.36 4.94
CA ILE A 35 -3.07 16.93 5.05
C ILE A 35 -3.55 16.36 6.38
N LEU A 36 -3.19 16.99 7.50
CA LEU A 36 -3.58 16.51 8.83
C LEU A 36 -5.11 16.49 9.00
N ALA A 37 -5.79 17.52 8.49
CA ALA A 37 -7.25 17.57 8.49
C ALA A 37 -7.88 16.45 7.64
N ALA A 38 -7.28 16.08 6.50
CA ALA A 38 -7.77 14.99 5.66
C ALA A 38 -7.61 13.62 6.33
N ILE A 39 -6.49 13.39 7.01
CA ILE A 39 -6.21 12.13 7.72
C ILE A 39 -7.17 11.92 8.90
N ALA A 40 -7.49 13.00 9.61
CA ALA A 40 -8.44 12.96 10.72
C ALA A 40 -9.88 12.67 10.30
N GLN A 41 -10.18 12.71 9.00
CA GLN A 41 -11.50 12.37 8.47
C GLN A 41 -11.52 10.91 8.01
N PRO A 42 -12.68 10.24 8.08
CA PRO A 42 -12.88 8.95 7.43
C PRO A 42 -12.58 9.06 5.93
N ALA A 43 -12.17 7.93 5.33
CA ALA A 43 -11.97 7.84 3.89
C ALA A 43 -13.24 8.33 3.14
N PRO A 44 -13.10 9.08 2.03
CA PRO A 44 -14.25 9.52 1.27
C PRO A 44 -15.10 8.33 0.82
N ARG A 45 -16.43 8.47 0.86
CA ARG A 45 -17.34 7.42 0.34
C ARG A 45 -17.34 7.31 -1.18
N VAL A 46 -16.84 8.33 -1.87
CA VAL A 46 -16.87 8.43 -3.33
C VAL A 46 -15.45 8.51 -3.88
N LEU A 47 -15.12 7.54 -4.75
CA LEU A 47 -13.93 7.57 -5.58
C LEU A 47 -14.23 8.39 -6.84
N ASN A 48 -13.79 9.65 -6.88
CA ASN A 48 -13.99 10.54 -8.02
C ASN A 48 -12.84 10.43 -9.04
N VAL A 49 -12.96 11.14 -10.17
CA VAL A 49 -11.97 11.11 -11.25
C VAL A 49 -10.57 11.59 -10.82
N GLN A 50 -10.47 12.52 -9.86
CA GLN A 50 -9.18 12.99 -9.32
C GLN A 50 -8.53 11.92 -8.46
N HIS A 51 -9.30 11.23 -7.61
CA HIS A 51 -8.80 10.11 -6.81
C HIS A 51 -8.31 8.98 -7.72
N LEU A 52 -9.08 8.65 -8.76
CA LEU A 52 -8.68 7.62 -9.72
C LEU A 52 -7.40 8.02 -10.46
N ALA A 53 -7.28 9.26 -10.92
CA ALA A 53 -6.09 9.76 -11.61
C ALA A 53 -4.83 9.64 -10.74
N LEU A 54 -4.96 9.88 -9.44
CA LEU A 54 -3.88 9.70 -8.47
C LEU A 54 -3.56 8.22 -8.23
N ILE A 55 -4.58 7.37 -7.99
CA ILE A 55 -4.40 5.92 -7.80
C ILE A 55 -3.65 5.31 -8.99
N ARG A 56 -3.98 5.71 -10.24
CA ARG A 56 -3.26 5.24 -11.44
C ARG A 56 -1.76 5.55 -11.44
N ARG A 57 -1.36 6.58 -10.71
CA ARG A 57 0.02 7.06 -10.60
C ARG A 57 0.73 6.60 -9.33
N PHE A 58 0.05 5.86 -8.46
CA PHE A 58 0.67 5.35 -7.24
C PHE A 58 1.91 4.52 -7.54
N ASN A 59 2.96 4.84 -6.81
CA ASN A 59 4.24 4.16 -6.81
C ASN A 59 4.23 3.15 -5.67
N ILE A 60 4.12 1.87 -6.03
CA ILE A 60 4.05 0.78 -5.06
C ILE A 60 5.47 0.27 -4.80
N GLY A 61 5.85 0.23 -3.53
CA GLY A 61 7.11 -0.33 -3.05
C GLY A 61 6.91 -1.60 -2.23
N TRP A 62 8.00 -2.09 -1.67
CA TRP A 62 8.03 -3.21 -0.73
C TRP A 62 8.37 -2.71 0.67
N SER A 63 7.55 -3.07 1.66
CA SER A 63 7.85 -2.88 3.07
C SER A 63 8.78 -4.00 3.54
N PRO A 64 9.94 -3.70 4.15
CA PRO A 64 10.88 -4.71 4.61
C PRO A 64 10.51 -5.29 5.99
N VAL A 65 9.35 -4.95 6.55
CA VAL A 65 8.96 -5.33 7.91
C VAL A 65 8.56 -6.81 7.96
N GLU A 66 9.25 -7.59 8.79
CA GLU A 66 8.99 -9.02 9.00
C GLU A 66 9.06 -9.83 7.70
N SER A 67 7.93 -10.38 7.21
CA SER A 67 7.87 -11.09 5.92
C SER A 67 7.88 -10.11 4.74
N GLY A 68 7.54 -8.86 5.02
CA GLY A 68 7.35 -7.80 4.06
C GLY A 68 5.98 -7.84 3.40
N ALA A 69 5.63 -6.74 2.75
CA ALA A 69 4.38 -6.64 2.00
C ALA A 69 4.42 -5.43 1.04
N PRO A 70 3.56 -5.40 0.01
CA PRO A 70 3.40 -4.21 -0.83
C PRO A 70 2.91 -3.01 -0.02
N MET A 71 3.41 -1.81 -0.35
CA MET A 71 2.95 -0.56 0.27
C MET A 71 2.95 0.59 -0.73
N LEU A 72 2.12 1.62 -0.50
CA LEU A 72 2.26 2.89 -1.19
C LEU A 72 3.54 3.57 -0.67
N HIS A 73 4.47 3.89 -1.57
CA HIS A 73 5.79 4.37 -1.19
C HIS A 73 5.70 5.70 -0.43
N PRO A 74 6.13 5.78 0.85
CA PRO A 74 5.88 6.96 1.68
C PRO A 74 6.72 8.18 1.28
N GLY A 75 7.96 7.99 0.80
CA GLY A 75 8.77 9.12 0.30
C GLY A 75 8.28 9.69 -1.04
N GLN A 76 7.91 8.82 -1.97
CA GLN A 76 7.62 9.16 -3.36
C GLN A 76 6.32 8.46 -3.82
N PRO A 77 5.15 8.79 -3.25
CA PRO A 77 3.92 8.05 -3.52
C PRO A 77 3.44 8.15 -4.97
N LEU A 78 3.91 9.16 -5.73
CA LEU A 78 3.62 9.32 -7.16
C LEU A 78 4.85 9.08 -8.07
N GLY A 79 5.92 8.51 -7.51
CA GLY A 79 7.19 8.27 -8.20
C GLY A 79 8.19 9.41 -8.03
N LYS A 80 9.30 9.35 -8.77
CA LYS A 80 10.40 10.32 -8.68
C LYS A 80 9.93 11.73 -9.04
N GLY A 81 10.29 12.71 -8.20
CA GLY A 81 10.01 14.13 -8.41
C GLY A 81 9.28 14.75 -7.21
N ASP A 82 8.86 16.01 -7.38
CA ASP A 82 8.01 16.70 -6.40
C ASP A 82 6.61 16.06 -6.42
N THR A 83 6.28 15.37 -5.32
CA THR A 83 5.00 14.68 -5.14
C THR A 83 3.81 15.64 -5.27
N LEU A 84 3.92 16.86 -4.76
CA LEU A 84 2.83 17.82 -4.79
C LEU A 84 2.60 18.34 -6.21
N ALA A 85 3.67 18.68 -6.94
CA ALA A 85 3.58 19.06 -8.34
C ALA A 85 2.99 17.93 -9.21
N LEU A 86 3.39 16.68 -8.95
CA LEU A 86 2.84 15.50 -9.62
C LEU A 86 1.35 15.31 -9.32
N ALA A 87 0.91 15.55 -8.09
CA ALA A 87 -0.49 15.47 -7.68
C ALA A 87 -1.34 16.56 -8.35
N MET A 88 -0.84 17.79 -8.37
CA MET A 88 -1.47 18.92 -9.07
C MET A 88 -1.64 18.63 -10.57
N GLN A 89 -0.59 18.10 -11.22
CA GLN A 89 -0.65 17.69 -12.62
C GLN A 89 -1.69 16.58 -12.85
N ALA A 90 -1.68 15.53 -12.02
CA ALA A 90 -2.58 14.39 -12.18
C ALA A 90 -4.06 14.76 -12.00
N THR A 91 -4.35 15.71 -11.12
CA THR A 91 -5.71 16.13 -10.77
C THR A 91 -6.19 17.37 -11.54
N ALA A 92 -5.30 18.00 -12.31
CA ALA A 92 -5.49 19.32 -12.92
C ALA A 92 -5.88 20.43 -11.91
N VAL A 93 -5.49 20.27 -10.65
CA VAL A 93 -5.75 21.24 -9.58
C VAL A 93 -4.57 22.21 -9.46
N LYS A 94 -4.86 23.52 -9.40
CA LYS A 94 -3.86 24.58 -9.22
C LYS A 94 -3.53 24.89 -7.76
N ASP A 95 -4.42 24.52 -6.83
CA ASP A 95 -4.23 24.71 -5.40
C ASP A 95 -3.46 23.52 -4.80
N ALA A 96 -2.26 23.80 -4.29
CA ALA A 96 -1.40 22.81 -3.64
C ALA A 96 -2.06 22.14 -2.42
N ALA A 97 -2.76 22.89 -1.55
CA ALA A 97 -3.39 22.32 -0.37
C ALA A 97 -4.52 21.35 -0.78
N LEU A 98 -5.32 21.73 -1.78
CA LEU A 98 -6.35 20.85 -2.34
C LEU A 98 -5.75 19.61 -3.03
N ALA A 99 -4.67 19.75 -3.79
CA ALA A 99 -4.00 18.60 -4.41
C ALA A 99 -3.43 17.63 -3.36
N ALA A 100 -2.84 18.16 -2.28
CA ALA A 100 -2.37 17.35 -1.16
C ALA A 100 -3.51 16.63 -0.45
N GLN A 101 -4.64 17.30 -0.22
CA GLN A 101 -5.86 16.66 0.30
C GLN A 101 -6.29 15.48 -0.58
N ARG A 102 -6.39 15.69 -1.89
CA ARG A 102 -6.81 14.65 -2.84
C ARG A 102 -5.86 13.47 -2.87
N LEU A 103 -4.55 13.70 -2.69
CA LEU A 103 -3.56 12.65 -2.56
C LEU A 103 -3.80 11.78 -1.31
N ILE A 104 -4.05 12.40 -0.16
CA ILE A 104 -4.36 11.67 1.08
C ILE A 104 -5.66 10.88 0.95
N GLU A 105 -6.72 11.52 0.43
CA GLU A 105 -8.01 10.88 0.19
C GLU A 105 -7.88 9.68 -0.77
N ALA A 106 -7.12 9.82 -1.85
CA ALA A 106 -6.83 8.73 -2.77
C ALA A 106 -6.02 7.60 -2.10
N ALA A 107 -5.09 7.94 -1.21
CA ALA A 107 -4.31 6.95 -0.47
C ALA A 107 -5.22 6.18 0.50
N GLN A 108 -6.09 6.86 1.25
CA GLN A 108 -7.09 6.23 2.13
C GLN A 108 -8.06 5.32 1.36
N LEU A 109 -8.36 5.63 0.10
CA LEU A 109 -9.21 4.82 -0.78
C LEU A 109 -8.51 3.60 -1.41
N LEU A 110 -7.19 3.47 -1.27
CA LEU A 110 -6.44 2.38 -1.91
C LEU A 110 -6.88 0.98 -1.46
N PRO A 111 -7.11 0.69 -0.16
CA PRO A 111 -7.62 -0.61 0.28
C PRO A 111 -8.98 -0.94 -0.35
N ASP A 112 -9.91 0.01 -0.36
CA ASP A 112 -11.23 -0.17 -0.96
C ASP A 112 -11.13 -0.40 -2.47
N PHE A 113 -10.25 0.33 -3.15
CA PHE A 113 -9.97 0.15 -4.57
C PHE A 113 -9.47 -1.26 -4.89
N MET A 114 -8.64 -1.88 -4.03
CA MET A 114 -8.24 -3.29 -4.20
C MET A 114 -9.43 -4.24 -4.15
N GLN A 115 -10.44 -3.95 -3.31
CA GLN A 115 -11.63 -4.78 -3.16
C GLN A 115 -12.59 -4.63 -4.36
N MET A 116 -12.85 -3.39 -4.80
CA MET A 116 -13.89 -3.11 -5.80
C MET A 116 -13.42 -3.14 -7.26
N ALA A 117 -12.13 -2.98 -7.52
CA ALA A 117 -11.60 -3.02 -8.88
C ALA A 117 -11.34 -4.46 -9.33
N ARG A 118 -11.25 -4.64 -10.65
CA ARG A 118 -10.92 -5.91 -11.28
C ARG A 118 -9.92 -5.70 -12.42
N LEU A 119 -8.95 -6.60 -12.51
CA LEU A 119 -8.03 -6.68 -13.63
C LEU A 119 -8.08 -8.09 -14.21
N LYS A 120 -8.36 -8.21 -15.51
CA LYS A 120 -8.36 -9.53 -16.16
C LYS A 120 -6.94 -10.11 -16.16
N PRO A 121 -6.75 -11.43 -16.07
CA PRO A 121 -5.45 -12.05 -16.32
C PRO A 121 -4.88 -11.61 -17.67
N GLY A 122 -3.56 -11.40 -17.74
CA GLY A 122 -2.90 -10.91 -18.95
C GLY A 122 -1.49 -10.39 -18.71
N SER A 123 -0.83 -9.99 -19.79
CA SER A 123 0.48 -9.35 -19.75
C SER A 123 0.30 -7.83 -19.75
N TYR A 124 0.84 -7.15 -18.73
CA TYR A 124 0.70 -5.72 -18.54
C TYR A 124 2.05 -5.03 -18.47
N ALA A 125 2.13 -3.79 -18.95
CA ALA A 125 3.36 -3.01 -18.91
C ALA A 125 3.75 -2.65 -17.46
N LEU A 126 5.00 -2.93 -17.11
CA LEU A 126 5.62 -2.56 -15.85
C LEU A 126 6.97 -1.89 -16.13
N GLY A 127 6.93 -0.59 -16.45
CA GLY A 127 8.13 0.12 -16.86
C GLY A 127 8.62 -0.36 -18.23
N LYS A 128 9.85 -0.88 -18.30
CA LYS A 128 10.45 -1.42 -19.53
C LYS A 128 10.14 -2.90 -19.77
N THR A 129 9.55 -3.58 -18.79
CA THR A 129 9.22 -5.01 -18.87
C THR A 129 7.70 -5.21 -18.85
N SER A 130 7.27 -6.45 -19.02
CA SER A 130 5.88 -6.85 -18.80
C SER A 130 5.75 -7.74 -17.56
N PHE A 131 4.62 -7.66 -16.89
CA PHE A 131 4.25 -8.53 -15.78
C PHE A 131 3.03 -9.36 -16.14
N ALA A 132 3.12 -10.68 -15.93
CA ALA A 132 2.02 -11.61 -16.12
C ALA A 132 1.09 -11.58 -14.90
N PHE A 133 0.02 -10.79 -14.99
CA PHE A 133 -1.00 -10.73 -13.95
C PHE A 133 -1.99 -11.90 -14.10
N GLY A 134 -2.41 -12.47 -12.98
CA GLY A 134 -3.20 -13.71 -12.95
C GLY A 134 -4.22 -13.72 -11.82
N GLU A 135 -5.09 -14.73 -11.79
CA GLU A 135 -6.18 -14.79 -10.82
C GLU A 135 -5.70 -14.93 -9.38
N ARG A 136 -4.62 -15.69 -9.16
CA ARG A 136 -4.00 -15.84 -7.84
C ARG A 136 -3.46 -14.51 -7.32
N HIS A 137 -2.88 -13.69 -8.19
CA HIS A 137 -2.48 -12.32 -7.83
C HIS A 137 -3.69 -11.50 -7.39
N GLN A 138 -4.77 -11.48 -8.18
CA GLN A 138 -5.96 -10.71 -7.84
C GLN A 138 -6.57 -11.16 -6.50
N LEU A 139 -6.64 -12.47 -6.26
CA LEU A 139 -7.19 -13.00 -5.03
C LEU A 139 -6.36 -12.59 -3.81
N LEU A 140 -5.04 -12.68 -3.90
CA LEU A 140 -4.14 -12.28 -2.82
C LEU A 140 -4.17 -10.78 -2.55
N LEU A 141 -4.21 -9.93 -3.59
CA LEU A 141 -4.34 -8.48 -3.40
C LEU A 141 -5.62 -8.11 -2.63
N ARG A 142 -6.72 -8.85 -2.85
CA ARG A 142 -7.98 -8.65 -2.10
C ARG A 142 -7.94 -9.19 -0.67
N ARG A 143 -7.02 -10.11 -0.39
CA ARG A 143 -6.86 -10.69 0.96
C ARG A 143 -5.89 -9.91 1.83
N GLN A 144 -5.33 -8.82 1.31
CA GLN A 144 -4.34 -8.06 2.06
C GLN A 144 -4.92 -7.45 3.33
N SER A 145 -4.23 -7.65 4.45
CA SER A 145 -4.50 -6.97 5.71
C SER A 145 -3.85 -5.59 5.68
N TRP A 146 -4.66 -4.54 5.64
CA TRP A 146 -4.18 -3.16 5.63
C TRP A 146 -4.07 -2.62 7.05
N ILE A 147 -2.96 -1.93 7.33
CA ILE A 147 -2.75 -1.23 8.60
C ILE A 147 -2.93 0.27 8.40
N THR A 148 -3.65 0.89 9.33
CA THR A 148 -3.75 2.34 9.40
C THR A 148 -2.54 2.91 10.14
N MET A 149 -2.28 4.21 9.98
CA MET A 149 -1.23 4.88 10.75
C MET A 149 -1.50 4.86 12.25
N GLU A 150 -2.78 4.92 12.64
CA GLU A 150 -3.20 4.79 14.04
C GLU A 150 -2.77 3.43 14.63
N MET A 151 -2.92 2.34 13.88
CA MET A 151 -2.49 1.00 14.31
C MET A 151 -0.98 0.89 14.49
N LEU A 152 -0.19 1.72 13.81
CA LEU A 152 1.26 1.81 14.00
C LEU A 152 1.65 2.66 15.21
N GLY A 153 0.70 3.34 15.87
CA GLY A 153 0.96 4.23 17.00
C GLY A 153 1.79 5.46 16.63
N LEU A 154 1.75 5.85 15.36
CA LEU A 154 2.52 6.97 14.80
C LEU A 154 1.60 8.10 14.38
N GLU A 155 1.96 9.32 14.78
CA GLU A 155 1.22 10.53 14.41
C GLU A 155 1.58 10.96 12.99
N ALA A 156 0.59 11.35 12.18
CA ALA A 156 0.84 11.83 10.82
C ALA A 156 1.77 13.06 10.76
N GLY A 157 1.75 13.88 11.83
CA GLY A 157 2.64 15.02 11.96
C GLY A 157 4.13 14.63 12.00
N ASP A 158 4.45 13.47 12.56
CA ASP A 158 5.82 12.96 12.67
C ASP A 158 6.32 12.47 11.31
N TYR A 159 5.50 11.71 10.56
CA TYR A 159 5.82 11.31 9.17
C TYR A 159 6.18 12.50 8.28
N LEU A 160 5.33 13.54 8.32
CA LEU A 160 5.56 14.75 7.53
C LEU A 160 6.85 15.47 7.94
N SER A 161 7.22 15.45 9.24
CA SER A 161 8.46 16.06 9.72
C SER A 161 9.72 15.32 9.26
N GLU A 162 9.61 14.01 9.09
CA GLU A 162 10.67 13.14 8.53
C GLU A 162 10.71 13.18 6.99
N GLY A 163 9.77 13.90 6.37
CA GLY A 163 9.67 14.05 4.91
C GLY A 163 8.97 12.88 4.22
N TYR A 164 8.11 12.17 4.94
CA TYR A 164 7.30 11.07 4.44
C TYR A 164 5.82 11.47 4.34
N TRP A 165 5.17 10.96 3.30
CA TRP A 165 3.73 11.04 3.16
C TRP A 165 3.05 9.99 4.05
N PRO A 166 1.98 10.38 4.75
CA PRO A 166 1.19 9.50 5.60
C PRO A 166 0.32 8.57 4.74
N THR A 167 0.90 7.48 4.23
CA THR A 167 0.27 6.53 3.30
C THR A 167 -0.01 5.18 3.96
N PRO A 168 -1.08 4.45 3.54
CA PRO A 168 -1.36 3.14 4.10
C PRO A 168 -0.34 2.10 3.63
N SER A 169 -0.19 1.05 4.44
CA SER A 169 0.64 -0.12 4.14
C SER A 169 -0.16 -1.40 4.39
N VAL A 170 0.22 -2.48 3.72
CA VAL A 170 -0.16 -3.82 4.13
C VAL A 170 0.66 -4.21 5.37
N ASP A 171 0.08 -4.99 6.28
CA ASP A 171 0.77 -5.53 7.44
C ASP A 171 1.88 -6.51 7.00
N GLY A 172 3.15 -6.13 7.14
CA GLY A 172 4.28 -6.98 6.79
C GLY A 172 4.44 -8.21 7.69
N LYS A 173 3.82 -8.21 8.87
CA LYS A 173 3.81 -9.34 9.80
C LYS A 173 2.69 -10.33 9.49
N ARG A 174 1.53 -9.83 9.06
CA ARG A 174 0.31 -10.62 8.81
C ARG A 174 -0.36 -10.17 7.51
N PRO A 175 0.28 -10.36 6.35
CA PRO A 175 -0.16 -9.73 5.12
C PRO A 175 -1.49 -10.25 4.58
N TYR A 176 -1.99 -11.41 5.03
CA TYR A 176 -3.20 -12.05 4.48
C TYR A 176 -4.23 -12.47 5.53
N GLY A 177 -4.09 -12.01 6.79
CA GLY A 177 -5.01 -12.35 7.86
C GLY A 177 -4.43 -12.10 9.24
N ASP A 178 -4.59 -13.07 10.14
CA ASP A 178 -4.27 -12.99 11.57
C ASP A 178 -3.09 -13.87 11.97
N PHE A 179 -2.66 -14.81 11.11
CA PHE A 179 -1.55 -15.71 11.39
C PHE A 179 -0.21 -15.12 10.95
N THR A 180 0.85 -15.44 11.70
CA THR A 180 2.23 -15.09 11.29
C THR A 180 2.74 -16.02 10.17
N ASN A 181 2.14 -17.21 9.99
CA ASN A 181 2.51 -18.14 8.93
C ASN A 181 1.76 -17.79 7.63
N TYR A 182 2.25 -16.76 6.93
CA TYR A 182 1.59 -16.22 5.74
C TYR A 182 1.44 -17.23 4.59
N PRO A 183 2.36 -18.20 4.32
CA PRO A 183 2.13 -19.21 3.28
C PRO A 183 0.87 -20.05 3.54
N VAL A 184 0.56 -20.37 4.80
CA VAL A 184 -0.67 -21.11 5.12
C VAL A 184 -1.92 -20.28 4.82
N GLU A 185 -1.92 -18.99 5.17
CA GLU A 185 -3.06 -18.10 4.87
C GLU A 185 -3.24 -17.89 3.36
N MET A 186 -2.13 -17.77 2.63
CA MET A 186 -2.17 -17.73 1.16
C MET A 186 -2.77 -19.01 0.59
N ALA A 187 -2.35 -20.18 1.08
CA ALA A 187 -2.88 -21.46 0.64
C ALA A 187 -4.39 -21.55 0.91
N GLN A 188 -4.85 -21.19 2.11
CA GLN A 188 -6.27 -21.15 2.47
C GLN A 188 -7.04 -20.19 1.57
N ALA A 189 -6.53 -18.97 1.36
CA ALA A 189 -7.13 -17.97 0.50
C ALA A 189 -7.28 -18.47 -0.94
N LEU A 190 -6.29 -19.21 -1.45
CA LEU A 190 -6.24 -19.76 -2.80
C LEU A 190 -6.96 -21.12 -2.95
N GLY A 191 -7.50 -21.68 -1.87
CA GLY A 191 -8.12 -23.01 -1.88
C GLY A 191 -7.13 -24.16 -2.10
N LEU A 192 -5.86 -23.96 -1.74
CA LEU A 192 -4.79 -24.94 -1.88
C LEU A 192 -4.67 -25.84 -0.63
N PRO A 193 -4.08 -27.04 -0.76
CA PRO A 193 -4.01 -28.00 0.34
C PRO A 193 -3.21 -27.49 1.54
N VAL A 194 -3.83 -27.56 2.73
CA VAL A 194 -3.20 -27.32 4.02
C VAL A 194 -3.38 -28.56 4.89
N ARG A 195 -2.32 -28.99 5.58
CA ARG A 195 -2.31 -30.15 6.46
C ARG A 195 -2.25 -29.70 7.91
N LYS A 196 -2.94 -30.41 8.79
CA LYS A 196 -2.83 -30.24 10.24
C LYS A 196 -1.81 -31.24 10.77
N ARG A 197 -0.78 -30.77 11.46
CA ARG A 197 0.17 -31.61 12.20
C ARG A 197 -0.46 -32.13 13.49
N ALA A 198 0.22 -33.09 14.15
CA ALA A 198 -0.24 -33.68 15.40
C ALA A 198 -0.38 -32.66 16.56
N ASP A 199 0.43 -31.60 16.56
CA ASP A 199 0.38 -30.47 17.49
C ASP A 199 -0.75 -29.47 17.17
N GLY A 200 -1.51 -29.72 16.10
CA GLY A 200 -2.58 -28.85 15.62
C GLY A 200 -2.13 -27.71 14.71
N ALA A 201 -0.83 -27.53 14.46
CA ALA A 201 -0.32 -26.51 13.56
C ALA A 201 -0.70 -26.82 12.10
N LEU A 202 -1.13 -25.78 11.39
CA LEU A 202 -1.40 -25.86 9.95
C LEU A 202 -0.11 -25.64 9.17
N VAL A 203 0.11 -26.46 8.14
CA VAL A 203 1.29 -26.40 7.28
C VAL A 203 0.98 -26.74 5.83
N VAL A 204 1.79 -26.19 4.94
CA VAL A 204 1.87 -26.58 3.53
C VAL A 204 3.07 -27.51 3.31
N THR A 205 3.17 -28.12 2.14
CA THR A 205 4.39 -28.85 1.76
C THR A 205 5.51 -27.86 1.43
N PRO A 206 6.80 -28.23 1.57
CA PRO A 206 7.90 -27.33 1.23
C PRO A 206 7.87 -26.83 -0.23
N ALA A 207 7.42 -27.68 -1.17
CA ALA A 207 7.27 -27.29 -2.57
C ALA A 207 6.20 -26.19 -2.75
N LEU A 208 5.06 -26.33 -2.04
CA LEU A 208 4.01 -25.32 -2.08
C LEU A 208 4.42 -24.04 -1.34
N GLU A 209 5.17 -24.15 -0.25
CA GLU A 209 5.72 -23.01 0.47
C GLU A 209 6.57 -22.13 -0.46
N ASN A 210 7.57 -22.71 -1.13
CA ASN A 210 8.43 -21.98 -2.08
C ASN A 210 7.62 -21.29 -3.19
N GLU A 211 6.57 -21.95 -3.69
CA GLU A 211 5.70 -21.38 -4.71
C GLU A 211 4.91 -20.17 -4.17
N LEU A 212 4.42 -20.26 -2.93
CA LEU A 212 3.68 -19.19 -2.28
C LEU A 212 4.60 -18.03 -1.88
N GLU A 213 5.84 -18.28 -1.47
CA GLU A 213 6.85 -17.25 -1.26
C GLU A 213 7.14 -16.47 -2.54
N ALA A 214 7.34 -17.18 -3.66
CA ALA A 214 7.53 -16.54 -4.97
C ALA A 214 6.31 -15.70 -5.36
N LEU A 215 5.10 -16.21 -5.11
CA LEU A 215 3.85 -15.50 -5.37
C LEU A 215 3.66 -14.28 -4.44
N HIS A 216 4.11 -14.36 -3.19
CA HIS A 216 4.09 -13.28 -2.22
C HIS A 216 4.97 -12.11 -2.69
N GLN A 217 6.19 -12.40 -3.14
CA GLN A 217 7.09 -11.39 -3.72
C GLN A 217 6.50 -10.75 -4.99
N GLN A 218 5.74 -11.52 -5.78
CA GLN A 218 5.03 -11.02 -6.96
C GLN A 218 3.86 -10.08 -6.62
N THR A 219 3.41 -9.99 -5.36
CA THR A 219 2.28 -9.10 -5.01
C THR A 219 2.60 -7.61 -5.15
N MET A 220 3.86 -7.19 -5.00
CA MET A 220 4.25 -5.80 -5.27
C MET A 220 4.10 -5.42 -6.75
N PRO A 221 4.76 -6.09 -7.72
CA PRO A 221 4.57 -5.76 -9.12
C PRO A 221 3.12 -6.01 -9.57
N ALA A 222 2.42 -6.99 -8.99
CA ALA A 222 1.00 -7.20 -9.25
C ALA A 222 0.15 -6.00 -8.80
N MET A 223 0.36 -5.47 -7.58
CA MET A 223 -0.33 -4.27 -7.10
C MET A 223 0.01 -3.05 -7.96
N GLN A 224 1.27 -2.88 -8.35
CA GLN A 224 1.69 -1.78 -9.21
C GLN A 224 0.97 -1.80 -10.57
N VAL A 225 0.81 -2.98 -11.18
CA VAL A 225 0.03 -3.16 -12.41
C VAL A 225 -1.46 -2.95 -12.14
N PHE A 226 -1.98 -3.47 -11.03
CA PHE A 226 -3.38 -3.38 -10.67
C PHE A 226 -3.82 -1.92 -10.52
N VAL A 227 -3.10 -1.10 -9.75
CA VAL A 227 -3.43 0.33 -9.59
C VAL A 227 -3.42 1.07 -10.92
N ARG A 228 -2.55 0.71 -11.87
CA ARG A 228 -2.47 1.33 -13.21
C ARG A 228 -3.59 0.91 -14.17
N HIS A 229 -4.05 -0.35 -14.11
CA HIS A 229 -4.87 -0.93 -15.17
C HIS A 229 -6.27 -1.43 -14.74
N ALA A 230 -6.49 -1.76 -13.46
CA ALA A 230 -7.75 -2.36 -13.00
C ALA A 230 -8.96 -1.43 -13.21
N GLY A 231 -10.04 -1.92 -13.81
CA GLY A 231 -11.28 -1.15 -13.95
C GLY A 231 -12.16 -1.27 -12.71
N LEU A 232 -12.92 -0.22 -12.39
CA LEU A 232 -13.98 -0.32 -11.38
C LEU A 232 -15.08 -1.24 -11.91
N MET A 233 -15.54 -2.17 -11.08
CA MET A 233 -16.72 -2.96 -11.42
C MET A 233 -17.94 -2.02 -11.43
N ARG A 234 -18.80 -2.14 -12.45
CA ARG A 234 -20.11 -1.47 -12.38
C ARG A 234 -20.86 -2.09 -11.21
N SER A 235 -21.41 -1.25 -10.33
CA SER A 235 -22.36 -1.73 -9.33
C SER A 235 -23.57 -2.28 -10.09
N THR A 236 -23.72 -3.60 -10.10
CA THR A 236 -24.99 -4.23 -10.42
C THR A 236 -25.87 -4.04 -9.19
N VAL A 237 -26.59 -2.92 -9.16
CA VAL A 237 -27.77 -2.73 -8.31
C VAL A 237 -28.92 -3.51 -8.95
#